data_AF-A0AA96I9U7-F1
#
_entry.id   AF-A0AA96I9U7-F1
#
_cell.length_a   1.000
_cell.length_b   1.000
_cell.length_c   1.000
_cell.angle_alpha   90.00
_cell.angle_beta   90.00
_cell.angle_gamma   90.00
#
_symmetry.space_group_name_H-M   'P 1'
#
loop_
_entity.id
_entity.type
_entity.pdbx_description
1 polymer ?
#
loop_
_entity_poly.entity_id
_entity_poly.type
_entity_poly.pdbx_seq_one_letter_code
_entity_poly.pdbx_strand_id
1 'polypeptide(L)' 'MLYYIIKGHPFNDGNKRIGAFMFILFLSKNNMLYKSNGELKINDNALVALSLMTAKSDPKQKDTIINLIVNILQ' A
#
# COMPACT_ATOMS: atom_id res chain seq x y z
N MET A 1 -2.16 0.62 -7.19
CA MET A 1 -1.75 2.01 -6.89
C MET A 1 -0.46 2.06 -6.06
N LEU A 2 -0.43 1.50 -4.84
CA LEU A 2 0.71 1.55 -3.92
C LEU A 2 2.06 1.14 -4.55
N TYR A 3 2.11 -0.03 -5.22
CA TYR A 3 3.31 -0.51 -5.90
C TYR A 3 3.91 0.51 -6.87
N TYR A 4 3.07 1.08 -7.73
CA TYR A 4 3.50 1.96 -8.80
C TYR A 4 4.03 3.31 -8.28
N ILE A 5 3.44 3.87 -7.23
CA ILE A 5 3.96 5.12 -6.65
C ILE A 5 5.31 4.88 -5.97
N ILE A 6 5.44 3.77 -5.24
CA ILE A 6 6.67 3.51 -4.49
C ILE A 6 7.82 3.10 -5.42
N LYS A 7 7.60 2.18 -6.37
CA LYS A 7 8.64 1.71 -7.29
C LYS A 7 8.85 2.61 -8.50
N GLY A 8 7.82 3.30 -8.96
CA GLY A 8 7.91 4.18 -10.13
C GLY A 8 8.56 5.53 -9.84
N HIS A 9 8.77 5.87 -8.56
CA HIS A 9 9.41 7.11 -8.12
C HIS A 9 8.92 8.39 -8.85
N PRO A 10 7.60 8.64 -8.97
CA PRO A 10 7.09 9.80 -9.72
C PRO A 10 7.40 11.16 -9.08
N PHE A 11 7.82 11.19 -7.80
CA PHE A 11 8.17 12.41 -7.08
C PHE A 11 9.67 12.46 -6.80
N ASN A 12 10.23 13.67 -6.68
CA ASN A 12 11.66 13.88 -6.38
C ASN A 12 12.07 13.28 -5.02
N ASP A 13 11.20 13.36 -4.01
CA ASP A 13 11.35 12.65 -2.74
C ASP A 13 9.95 12.28 -2.17
N GLY A 14 9.92 11.43 -1.15
CA GLY A 14 8.72 11.15 -0.38
C GLY A 14 7.82 10.08 -0.97
N ASN A 15 8.19 9.43 -2.09
CA ASN A 15 7.41 8.41 -2.79
C ASN A 15 6.79 7.35 -1.86
N LYS A 16 7.53 6.88 -0.85
CA LYS A 16 7.03 5.92 0.16
C LYS A 16 5.88 6.50 1.01
N ARG A 17 6.07 7.72 1.53
CA ARG A 17 5.08 8.43 2.37
C ARG A 17 3.85 8.80 1.55
N ILE A 18 4.06 9.36 0.36
CA ILE A 18 2.97 9.75 -0.56
C ILE A 18 2.19 8.52 -1.02
N GLY A 19 2.88 7.42 -1.37
CA GLY A 19 2.26 6.16 -1.75
C GLY A 19 1.40 5.55 -0.64
N ALA A 20 1.92 5.51 0.59
CA ALA A 20 1.19 5.01 1.75
C ALA A 20 -0.06 5.87 2.06
N PHE A 21 0.09 7.19 2.05
CA PHE A 21 -1.02 8.12 2.26
C PHE A 21 -2.11 7.98 1.19
N MET A 22 -1.72 7.97 -0.09
CA MET A 22 -2.65 7.79 -1.21
C MET A 22 -3.37 6.44 -1.14
N PHE A 23 -2.70 5.40 -0.67
CA PHE A 23 -3.32 4.10 -0.48
C PHE A 23 -4.38 4.12 0.63
N ILE A 24 -4.12 4.72 1.79
CA ILE A 24 -5.15 4.94 2.83
C ILE A 24 -6.31 5.76 2.27
N LEU A 25 -6.02 6.87 1.57
CA LEU A 25 -7.04 7.74 1.02
C LEU A 25 -7.92 7.00 0.00
N PHE A 26 -7.33 6.16 -0.85
CA PHE A 26 -8.05 5.30 -1.78
C PHE A 26 -8.99 4.34 -1.04
N LEU A 27 -8.53 3.65 0.00
CA LEU A 27 -9.37 2.74 0.79
C LEU A 27 -10.52 3.50 1.47
N SER A 28 -10.24 4.68 2.02
CA SER A 28 -11.26 5.53 2.66
C SER A 28 -12.35 5.94 1.66
N LYS A 29 -11.95 6.42 0.47
CA LYS A 29 -12.89 6.87 -0.58
C LYS A 29 -13.75 5.74 -1.13
N ASN A 30 -13.28 4.49 -1.05
CA ASN A 30 -14.02 3.31 -1.51
C ASN A 30 -14.76 2.56 -0.37
N ASN A 31 -14.84 3.14 0.83
CA ASN A 31 -15.44 2.47 2.01
C ASN A 31 -14.79 1.12 2.35
N MET A 32 -13.49 0.96 2.05
CA MET A 32 -12.71 -0.26 2.28
C MET A 32 -11.71 -0.11 3.43
N LEU A 33 -11.59 1.08 4.03
CA LEU A 33 -10.61 1.33 5.09
C LEU A 33 -10.94 0.59 6.39
N TYR A 34 -12.22 0.42 6.67
CA TYR A 34 -12.72 -0.19 7.89
C TYR A 34 -13.34 -1.56 7.62
N LYS A 35 -13.23 -2.45 8.60
CA LYS A 35 -14.00 -3.69 8.68
C LYS A 35 -15.42 -3.39 9.17
N SER A 36 -16.31 -4.40 9.09
CA SER A 36 -17.68 -4.28 9.59
C SER A 36 -17.78 -3.97 11.09
N ASN A 37 -16.77 -4.33 11.88
CA ASN A 37 -16.67 -4.02 13.32
C ASN A 37 -16.09 -2.62 13.61
N GLY A 38 -15.77 -1.81 12.60
CA GLY A 38 -15.20 -0.47 12.75
C GLY A 38 -13.69 -0.43 12.93
N GLU A 39 -12.99 -1.57 12.97
CA GLU A 39 -11.54 -1.60 13.02
C GLU A 39 -10.91 -1.28 11.66
N LEU A 40 -9.70 -0.70 11.66
CA LEU A 40 -8.93 -0.53 10.43
C LEU A 40 -8.58 -1.89 9.81
N LYS A 41 -8.75 -2.02 8.49
CA LYS A 41 -8.32 -3.20 7.74
C LYS A 41 -6.80 -3.38 7.75
N ILE A 42 -6.07 -2.26 7.74
CA ILE A 42 -4.60 -2.24 7.75
C ILE A 42 -4.16 -1.32 8.89
N ASN A 43 -3.38 -1.85 9.82
CA ASN A 43 -2.75 -1.06 10.88
C ASN A 43 -1.45 -0.39 10.40
N ASP A 44 -0.96 0.57 11.18
CA ASP A 44 0.21 1.37 10.83
C ASP A 44 1.46 0.52 10.55
N ASN A 45 1.70 -0.50 11.37
CA ASN A 45 2.85 -1.40 11.22
C ASN A 45 2.79 -2.19 9.90
N ALA A 46 1.61 -2.70 9.54
CA ALA A 46 1.40 -3.42 8.29
C ALA A 46 1.59 -2.49 7.09
N LEU A 47 1.12 -1.25 7.16
CA LEU A 47 1.31 -0.27 6.09
C LEU A 47 2.78 0.10 5.88
N VAL A 48 3.53 0.30 6.97
CA VAL A 48 4.97 0.54 6.94
C VAL A 48 5.70 -0.66 6.32
N ALA A 49 5.38 -1.88 6.76
CA ALA A 49 5.96 -3.09 6.24
C ALA A 49 5.70 -3.26 4.74
N LEU A 50 4.46 -3.05 4.28
CA LEU A 50 4.09 -3.10 2.86
C LEU A 50 4.84 -2.05 2.04
N SER A 51 4.98 -0.83 2.56
CA SER A 51 5.69 0.24 1.87
C SER A 51 7.18 -0.08 1.72
N LEU A 52 7.82 -0.65 2.75
CA LEU A 52 9.22 -1.06 2.71
C LEU A 52 9.44 -2.28 1.81
N MET A 53 8.57 -3.29 1.93
CA MET A 53 8.63 -4.49 1.09
C MET A 53 8.47 -4.13 -0.38
N THR A 54 7.51 -3.26 -0.71
CA THR A 54 7.32 -2.73 -2.05
C THR A 54 8.58 -2.03 -2.54
N ALA A 55 9.16 -1.13 -1.73
CA ALA A 55 10.37 -0.40 -2.12
C ALA A 55 11.57 -1.33 -2.38
N LYS A 56 11.74 -2.38 -1.55
CA LYS A 56 12.87 -3.31 -1.61
C LYS A 56 12.67 -4.50 -2.56
N SER A 57 11.45 -4.76 -3.01
CA SER A 57 11.13 -5.90 -3.88
C SER A 57 11.92 -5.90 -5.19
N ASP A 58 12.22 -7.09 -5.72
CA ASP A 58 12.74 -7.23 -7.08
C ASP A 58 11.62 -6.87 -8.09
N PRO A 59 11.86 -6.08 -9.15
CA PRO A 59 10.87 -5.80 -10.18
C PRO A 59 10.19 -7.05 -10.78
N LYS A 60 10.88 -8.21 -10.82
CA LYS A 60 10.31 -9.49 -11.26
C LYS A 60 9.22 -10.03 -10.33
N GLN A 61 9.20 -9.59 -9.06
CA GLN A 61 8.21 -9.98 -8.05
C GLN A 61 7.00 -9.03 -8.02
N LYS A 62 6.90 -8.10 -8.97
CA LYS A 62 5.83 -7.10 -9.05
C LYS A 62 4.45 -7.70 -8.77
N ASP A 63 4.07 -8.74 -9.52
CA ASP A 63 2.72 -9.31 -9.43
C ASP A 63 2.51 -10.02 -8.10
N THR A 64 3.54 -10.68 -7.56
CA THR A 64 3.51 -11.27 -6.21
C THR A 64 3.26 -10.22 -5.12
N ILE A 65 3.95 -9.07 -5.19
CA ILE A 65 3.76 -7.98 -4.22
C ILE A 65 2.36 -7.37 -4.35
N ILE A 66 1.88 -7.17 -5.57
CA ILE A 66 0.53 -6.65 -5.82
C ILE A 66 -0.51 -7.61 -5.25
N ASN A 67 -0.38 -8.92 -5.52
CA ASN A 67 -1.29 -9.94 -4.99
C ASN A 67 -1.28 -9.99 -3.46
N LEU A 68 -0.10 -9.86 -2.83
CA LEU A 68 -0.01 -9.79 -1.38
C LEU A 68 -0.76 -8.57 -0.81
N ILE A 69 -0.59 -7.39 -1.41
CA ILE A 69 -1.31 -6.17 -1.00
C ILE A 69 -2.83 -6.37 -1.13
N VAL A 70 -3.30 -7.00 -2.20
CA VAL A 70 -4.73 -7.28 -2.42
C VAL A 70 -5.25 -8.30 -1.40
N ASN A 71 -4.51 -9.37 -1.12
CA ASN A 71 -4.92 -10.39 -0.16
C ASN A 71 -5.05 -9.85 1.27
N ILE A 72 -4.25 -8.85 1.66
CA ILE A 72 -4.37 -8.22 2.99
C ILE A 72 -5.64 -7.37 3.11
N LEU A 73 -6.22 -6.93 1.99
CA LEU A 73 -7.44 -6.12 1.97
C LEU A 73 -8.73 -6.95 1.96
N GLN A 74 -8.64 -8.24 1.64
CA GLN A 74 -9.77 -9.17 1.69
C GLN A 74 -10.16 -9.39 3.15
#